data_AF-A0A1S2IRY4-F1
#
_entry.id   AF-A0A1S2IRY4-F1
#
_cell.length_a   1.000
_cell.length_b   1.000
_cell.length_c   1.000
_cell.angle_alpha   90.00
_cell.angle_beta   90.00
_cell.angle_gamma   90.00
#
_symmetry.space_group_name_H-M   'P 1'
#
loop_
_entity.id
_entity.type
_entity.pdbx_description
1 polymer ?
#
loop_
_entity_poly.entity_id
_entity_poly.type
_entity_poly.pdbx_seq_one_letter_code
_entity_poly.pdbx_strand_id
1 'polypeptide(L)'
;MHTFTRGIVSVALLSAAAVTLAGCAPTTSADPTVSAMPSESSATPSATASAAPVDFGAAPSRDGVPACDALLPADLVEALVPGTKPVDTLADTPDIAGAWAFTATAGGTDCERANGVSAIDEVLPTMKDDPAYQGVRLTVLPDADADYADAQTSATSPEVAATTVRCDASDSARVYCGGAVRAGSAWVDIRSVRVQDSADATPEAAEPAFTALLAATAAAVEGSALGSATTEHGSPDGSYTTCDAANVNAVASKELADPHTRGGDASAGIQQYAMNRLGGSNCVFEAQGAGEQPYAITGAVYSVVPGGGWVVERRLDAGTIDRADRVDLDGLPSGAAAWRSCTDLACSIDVVDEGDWTHFVLYERVADEPSAGVVRWAEASLAG
;
A
#
# COMPACT_ATOMS: atom_id res chain seq x y z
N MET A 1 38.96 -18.43 -16.80
CA MET A 1 38.49 -19.02 -18.08
C MET A 1 37.81 -20.34 -17.75
N HIS A 2 36.49 -20.30 -17.56
CA HIS A 2 35.67 -21.50 -17.40
C HIS A 2 34.61 -21.50 -18.50
N THR A 3 34.75 -22.50 -19.36
CA THR A 3 33.89 -22.79 -20.50
C THR A 3 32.65 -23.51 -19.98
N PHE A 4 31.45 -22.96 -20.17
CA PHE A 4 30.20 -23.70 -19.96
C PHE A 4 29.59 -24.09 -21.30
N THR A 5 29.48 -25.40 -21.47
CA THR A 5 29.01 -26.12 -22.64
C THR A 5 27.48 -26.06 -22.70
N ARG A 6 26.93 -25.59 -23.83
CA ARG A 6 25.51 -25.69 -24.16
C ARG A 6 25.14 -27.15 -24.42
N GLY A 7 24.10 -27.64 -23.73
CA GLY A 7 23.45 -28.91 -24.02
C GLY A 7 22.02 -28.68 -24.48
N ILE A 8 21.76 -28.90 -25.76
CA ILE A 8 20.42 -29.13 -26.34
C ILE A 8 20.37 -30.60 -26.70
N VAL A 9 19.40 -31.39 -26.18
CA VAL A 9 18.74 -32.49 -26.89
C VAL A 9 17.31 -32.73 -26.35
N SER A 10 16.36 -32.43 -27.23
CA SER A 10 15.06 -33.02 -27.56
C SER A 10 14.44 -34.21 -26.79
N VAL A 11 13.13 -34.04 -26.55
CA VAL A 11 11.96 -34.91 -26.85
C VAL A 11 11.94 -36.35 -26.33
N ALA A 12 10.95 -36.63 -25.46
CA ALA A 12 10.23 -37.90 -25.42
C ALA A 12 8.73 -37.67 -25.19
N LEU A 13 7.94 -38.31 -26.05
CA LEU A 13 6.48 -38.25 -26.21
C LEU A 13 5.80 -39.43 -25.51
N LEU A 14 4.48 -39.30 -25.30
CA LEU A 14 3.45 -40.27 -24.85
C LEU A 14 3.33 -40.44 -23.33
N SER A 15 2.15 -40.27 -22.71
CA SER A 15 0.92 -41.02 -23.01
C SER A 15 -0.34 -40.34 -22.47
N ALA A 16 -1.46 -40.68 -23.08
CA ALA A 16 -2.81 -40.17 -22.88
C ALA A 16 -3.43 -40.45 -21.50
N ALA A 17 -4.32 -39.54 -21.07
CA ALA A 17 -5.49 -39.88 -20.27
C ALA A 17 -6.67 -39.06 -20.79
N ALA A 18 -7.64 -39.77 -21.36
CA ALA A 18 -8.92 -39.25 -21.78
C ALA A 18 -9.82 -39.00 -20.57
N VAL A 19 -10.41 -37.81 -20.48
CA VAL A 19 -11.67 -37.61 -19.75
C VAL A 19 -12.64 -36.88 -20.66
N THR A 20 -13.82 -37.45 -20.74
CA THR A 20 -14.90 -37.28 -21.70
C THR A 20 -15.59 -35.91 -21.61
N LEU A 21 -15.75 -35.27 -22.78
CA LEU A 21 -16.76 -34.25 -23.03
C LEU A 21 -18.15 -34.91 -23.06
N ALA A 22 -19.05 -34.47 -22.19
CA ALA A 22 -20.49 -34.64 -22.36
C ALA A 22 -21.13 -33.24 -22.33
N GLY A 23 -21.42 -32.72 -23.53
CA GLY A 23 -22.34 -31.60 -23.68
C GLY A 23 -23.75 -32.13 -23.87
N CYS A 24 -24.72 -31.53 -23.18
CA CYS A 24 -26.11 -31.46 -23.62
C CYS A 24 -26.63 -30.04 -23.31
N ALA A 25 -27.19 -29.42 -24.35
CA ALA A 25 -27.72 -28.07 -24.40
C ALA A 25 -29.16 -27.99 -23.81
N PRO A 26 -29.84 -26.83 -23.84
CA PRO A 26 -30.86 -26.42 -22.86
C PRO A 26 -32.26 -26.97 -23.15
N THR A 27 -33.10 -26.98 -22.12
CA THR A 27 -34.55 -27.12 -22.26
C THR A 27 -35.28 -26.06 -21.44
N THR A 28 -36.07 -25.26 -22.15
CA THR A 28 -37.02 -24.26 -21.66
C THR A 28 -38.30 -24.89 -21.11
N SER A 29 -38.86 -24.22 -20.10
CA SER A 29 -40.29 -24.03 -19.81
C SER A 29 -41.08 -25.16 -19.10
N ALA A 30 -41.49 -24.88 -17.86
CA ALA A 30 -42.91 -24.82 -17.47
C ALA A 30 -43.07 -24.31 -16.02
N ASP A 31 -43.87 -23.25 -15.87
CA ASP A 31 -44.53 -22.84 -14.62
C ASP A 31 -45.42 -23.97 -14.08
N PRO A 32 -45.60 -24.11 -12.75
CA PRO A 32 -46.92 -23.76 -12.22
C PRO A 32 -46.95 -23.20 -10.78
N THR A 33 -47.81 -22.18 -10.64
CA THR A 33 -48.80 -21.98 -9.57
C THR A 33 -48.33 -21.60 -8.15
N VAL A 34 -48.61 -20.33 -7.87
CA VAL A 34 -48.85 -19.63 -6.60
C VAL A 34 -49.36 -20.51 -5.45
N SER A 35 -48.70 -20.38 -4.29
CA SER A 35 -49.30 -20.61 -2.98
C SER A 35 -48.89 -19.46 -2.04
N ALA A 36 -49.88 -18.91 -1.35
CA ALA A 36 -49.79 -17.65 -0.61
C ALA A 36 -49.43 -17.83 0.88
N MET A 37 -48.87 -16.74 1.42
CA MET A 37 -48.72 -16.31 2.83
C MET A 37 -47.54 -16.82 3.67
N PRO A 38 -47.07 -16.04 4.68
CA PRO A 38 -47.52 -14.72 5.13
C PRO A 38 -46.49 -13.60 4.93
N SER A 39 -46.99 -12.36 4.84
CA SER A 39 -46.20 -11.14 4.93
C SER A 39 -45.47 -11.07 6.27
N GLU A 40 -44.15 -11.24 6.27
CA GLU A 40 -43.31 -10.75 7.34
C GLU A 40 -43.09 -9.25 7.11
N SER A 41 -43.41 -8.49 8.15
CA SER A 41 -43.34 -7.04 8.22
C SER A 41 -42.06 -6.51 7.57
N SER A 42 -42.22 -5.74 6.51
CA SER A 42 -41.22 -4.76 6.11
C SER A 42 -41.03 -3.84 7.32
N ALA A 43 -39.96 -4.06 8.08
CA ALA A 43 -39.46 -3.06 8.98
C ALA A 43 -39.05 -1.88 8.09
N THR A 44 -39.89 -0.84 8.07
CA THR A 44 -39.49 0.48 7.63
C THR A 44 -38.14 0.76 8.31
N PRO A 45 -37.05 1.05 7.59
CA PRO A 45 -35.81 1.43 8.24
C PRO A 45 -36.14 2.65 9.09
N SER A 46 -35.97 2.51 10.41
CA SER A 46 -36.09 3.63 11.33
C SER A 46 -35.04 4.65 10.93
N ALA A 47 -35.48 5.67 10.21
CA ALA A 47 -34.73 6.89 10.00
C ALA A 47 -34.63 7.62 11.36
N THR A 48 -33.78 7.15 12.27
CA THR A 48 -33.46 7.86 13.51
C THR A 48 -32.16 7.39 14.15
N ALA A 49 -31.06 7.70 13.47
CA ALA A 49 -29.94 8.38 14.09
C ALA A 49 -29.29 9.17 12.96
N SER A 50 -29.63 10.45 12.83
CA SER A 50 -28.72 11.35 12.15
C SER A 50 -27.48 11.35 13.04
N ALA A 51 -26.54 10.44 12.78
CA ALA A 51 -25.25 10.48 13.42
C ALA A 51 -24.75 11.92 13.25
N ALA A 52 -24.26 12.51 14.33
CA ALA A 52 -23.66 13.83 14.25
C ALA A 52 -22.70 13.85 13.04
N PRO A 53 -22.67 14.93 12.24
CA PRO A 53 -21.77 15.02 11.11
C PRO A 53 -20.35 14.75 11.63
N VAL A 54 -19.68 13.76 11.02
CA VAL A 54 -18.30 13.42 11.33
C VAL A 54 -17.42 14.49 10.71
N ASP A 55 -16.47 15.03 11.49
CA ASP A 55 -15.46 15.93 10.97
C ASP A 55 -14.30 15.10 10.39
N PHE A 56 -14.22 15.05 9.06
CA PHE A 56 -13.11 14.40 8.36
C PHE A 56 -11.89 15.32 8.21
N GLY A 57 -11.98 16.58 8.66
CA GLY A 57 -10.96 17.58 8.40
C GLY A 57 -10.95 18.03 6.93
N ALA A 58 -9.98 18.87 6.58
CA ALA A 58 -9.81 19.36 5.21
C ALA A 58 -8.81 18.48 4.45
N ALA A 59 -9.15 18.12 3.21
CA ALA A 59 -8.16 17.56 2.30
C ALA A 59 -6.99 18.53 2.09
N PRO A 60 -5.74 18.04 2.01
CA PRO A 60 -4.57 18.89 1.81
C PRO A 60 -4.68 19.65 0.48
N SER A 61 -4.26 20.90 0.47
CA SER A 61 -4.23 21.69 -0.77
C SER A 61 -3.29 21.02 -1.77
N ARG A 62 -3.73 20.98 -3.03
CA ARG A 62 -2.95 20.52 -4.18
C ARG A 62 -2.39 21.69 -5.00
N ASP A 63 -2.52 22.91 -4.50
CA ASP A 63 -2.05 24.10 -5.22
C ASP A 63 -0.55 24.03 -5.49
N GLY A 64 -0.17 24.10 -6.76
CA GLY A 64 1.24 24.07 -7.17
C GLY A 64 1.89 22.68 -7.20
N VAL A 65 1.17 21.63 -6.79
CA VAL A 65 1.61 20.23 -6.95
C VAL A 65 1.31 19.79 -8.39
N PRO A 66 2.29 19.29 -9.17
CA PRO A 66 2.03 18.77 -10.50
C PRO A 66 1.07 17.57 -10.46
N ALA A 67 0.21 17.46 -11.47
CA ALA A 67 -0.66 16.29 -11.62
C ALA A 67 0.15 15.01 -11.84
N CYS A 68 -0.37 13.87 -11.39
CA CYS A 68 0.34 12.58 -11.53
C CYS A 68 0.69 12.21 -12.96
N ASP A 69 -0.10 12.61 -13.97
CA ASP A 69 0.24 12.39 -15.38
C ASP A 69 1.45 13.19 -15.87
N ALA A 70 1.72 14.35 -15.24
CA ALA A 70 2.92 15.12 -15.53
C ALA A 70 4.15 14.55 -14.82
N LEU A 71 3.95 13.95 -13.63
CA LEU A 71 5.01 13.37 -12.83
C LEU A 71 5.41 11.96 -13.25
N LEU A 72 4.45 11.19 -13.76
CA LEU A 72 4.62 9.85 -14.32
C LEU A 72 4.11 9.82 -15.77
N PRO A 73 4.86 10.39 -16.74
CA PRO A 73 4.47 10.40 -18.15
C PRO A 73 4.24 8.98 -18.67
N ALA A 74 3.11 8.76 -19.34
CA ALA A 74 2.67 7.43 -19.75
C ALA A 74 3.66 6.74 -20.69
N ASP A 75 4.34 7.47 -21.57
CA ASP A 75 5.32 6.93 -22.51
C ASP A 75 6.60 6.45 -21.82
N LEU A 76 7.07 7.18 -20.80
CA LEU A 76 8.24 6.78 -20.01
C LEU A 76 7.93 5.62 -19.07
N VAL A 77 6.73 5.60 -18.50
CA VAL A 77 6.27 4.46 -17.69
C VAL A 77 6.06 3.22 -18.54
N GLU A 78 5.45 3.33 -19.73
CA GLU A 78 5.24 2.20 -20.64
C GLU A 78 6.55 1.57 -21.11
N ALA A 79 7.62 2.38 -21.25
CA ALA A 79 8.95 1.87 -21.57
C ALA A 79 9.56 1.03 -20.43
N LEU A 80 9.14 1.24 -19.19
CA LEU A 80 9.57 0.47 -18.02
C LEU A 80 8.66 -0.73 -17.77
N VAL A 81 7.36 -0.46 -17.63
CA VAL A 81 6.32 -1.44 -17.29
C VAL A 81 5.16 -1.26 -18.27
N PRO A 82 5.03 -2.16 -19.26
CA PRO A 82 3.96 -2.08 -20.24
C PRO A 82 2.56 -2.29 -19.63
N GLY A 83 1.55 -1.64 -20.25
CA GLY A 83 0.14 -1.84 -19.95
C GLY A 83 -0.33 -1.24 -18.62
N THR A 84 0.41 -0.30 -18.05
CA THR A 84 0.05 0.32 -16.78
C THR A 84 -1.07 1.36 -16.92
N LYS A 85 -1.82 1.57 -15.84
CA LYS A 85 -2.85 2.59 -15.71
C LYS A 85 -2.64 3.36 -14.40
N PRO A 86 -3.07 4.63 -14.31
CA PRO A 86 -3.12 5.34 -13.04
C PRO A 86 -3.89 4.53 -12.00
N VAL A 87 -3.35 4.49 -10.78
CA VAL A 87 -3.99 3.88 -9.61
C VAL A 87 -4.08 4.94 -8.53
N ASP A 88 -5.26 5.04 -7.91
CA ASP A 88 -5.43 5.91 -6.75
C ASP A 88 -5.49 5.08 -5.47
N THR A 89 -4.31 4.67 -5.00
CA THR A 89 -4.13 3.70 -3.93
C THR A 89 -4.84 4.09 -2.64
N LEU A 90 -4.96 5.39 -2.33
CA LEU A 90 -5.64 5.87 -1.13
C LEU A 90 -7.18 5.77 -1.20
N ALA A 91 -7.77 5.67 -2.39
CA ALA A 91 -9.22 5.51 -2.57
C ALA A 91 -9.57 4.07 -2.96
N ASP A 92 -8.85 3.50 -3.92
CA ASP A 92 -9.31 2.32 -4.66
C ASP A 92 -8.85 1.00 -4.05
N THR A 93 -7.87 1.04 -3.13
CA THR A 93 -7.32 -0.16 -2.51
C THR A 93 -8.04 -0.47 -1.20
N PRO A 94 -8.54 -1.71 -1.00
CA PRO A 94 -9.23 -2.08 0.24
C PRO A 94 -8.27 -2.28 1.42
N ASP A 95 -7.08 -2.84 1.15
CA ASP A 95 -6.05 -3.16 2.16
C ASP A 95 -4.89 -2.15 2.13
N ILE A 96 -5.17 -0.86 2.37
CA ILE A 96 -4.12 0.16 2.43
C ILE A 96 -3.36 0.10 3.75
N ALA A 97 -2.10 0.51 3.73
CA ALA A 97 -1.42 0.91 4.96
C ALA A 97 -1.68 2.40 5.21
N GLY A 98 -2.06 2.77 6.43
CA GLY A 98 -2.30 4.18 6.79
C GLY A 98 -1.08 5.07 6.54
N ALA A 99 0.13 4.50 6.65
CA ALA A 99 1.39 5.16 6.31
C ALA A 99 1.45 5.76 4.89
N TRP A 100 0.66 5.25 3.95
CA TRP A 100 0.64 5.76 2.59
C TRP A 100 0.00 7.15 2.49
N ALA A 101 -0.74 7.61 3.50
CA ALA A 101 -1.33 8.95 3.50
C ALA A 101 -0.36 10.03 4.01
N PHE A 102 0.73 9.68 4.69
CA PHE A 102 1.60 10.68 5.33
C PHE A 102 2.15 11.70 4.35
N THR A 103 2.67 11.27 3.20
CA THR A 103 3.24 12.20 2.22
C THR A 103 2.20 13.20 1.73
N ALA A 104 1.02 12.73 1.31
CA ALA A 104 -0.05 13.58 0.82
C ALA A 104 -0.55 14.55 1.90
N THR A 105 -0.75 14.06 3.13
CA THR A 105 -1.17 14.88 4.27
C THR A 105 -0.08 15.89 4.68
N ALA A 106 1.19 15.56 4.50
CA ALA A 106 2.35 16.45 4.73
C ALA A 106 2.59 17.47 3.60
N GLY A 107 1.65 17.62 2.66
CA GLY A 107 1.73 18.57 1.54
C GLY A 107 2.49 18.06 0.32
N GLY A 108 2.86 16.78 0.29
CA GLY A 108 3.47 16.13 -0.85
C GLY A 108 2.46 15.45 -1.76
N THR A 109 2.96 14.52 -2.58
CA THR A 109 2.11 13.68 -3.43
C THR A 109 2.70 12.29 -3.64
N ASP A 110 1.83 11.29 -3.63
CA ASP A 110 2.12 9.96 -4.14
C ASP A 110 1.40 9.79 -5.48
N CYS A 111 2.08 9.19 -6.45
CA CYS A 111 1.51 8.84 -7.74
C CYS A 111 1.85 7.39 -8.06
N GLU A 112 0.90 6.65 -8.59
CA GLU A 112 1.09 5.26 -8.93
C GLU A 112 0.52 4.94 -10.31
N ARG A 113 1.26 4.13 -11.07
CA ARG A 113 0.80 3.50 -12.29
C ARG A 113 1.10 2.01 -12.21
N ALA A 114 0.08 1.16 -12.32
CA ALA A 114 0.22 -0.28 -12.21
C ALA A 114 -0.60 -1.01 -13.28
N ASN A 115 -0.22 -2.24 -13.62
CA ASN A 115 -0.92 -3.07 -14.61
C ASN A 115 -1.82 -4.14 -13.98
N GLY A 116 -1.94 -4.18 -12.65
CA GLY A 116 -2.79 -5.11 -11.91
C GLY A 116 -2.26 -6.55 -11.84
N VAL A 117 -1.03 -6.81 -12.30
CA VAL A 117 -0.39 -8.12 -12.21
C VAL A 117 0.53 -8.15 -10.99
N SER A 118 0.25 -9.04 -10.03
CA SER A 118 1.22 -9.32 -8.96
C SER A 118 2.35 -10.16 -9.54
N ALA A 119 3.58 -9.68 -9.37
CA ALA A 119 4.77 -10.37 -9.87
C ALA A 119 5.06 -11.69 -9.13
N ILE A 120 4.32 -11.99 -8.07
CA ILE A 120 4.61 -13.04 -7.10
C ILE A 120 3.61 -14.21 -7.18
N ASP A 121 2.46 -14.03 -7.83
CA ASP A 121 1.33 -14.98 -7.82
C ASP A 121 1.69 -16.38 -8.33
N GLU A 122 2.66 -16.50 -9.23
CA GLU A 122 3.11 -17.80 -9.77
C GLU A 122 4.19 -18.49 -8.93
N VAL A 123 4.88 -17.75 -8.05
CA VAL A 123 6.07 -18.23 -7.32
C VAL A 123 5.78 -18.44 -5.83
N LEU A 124 4.92 -17.62 -5.23
CA LEU A 124 4.54 -17.73 -3.81
C LEU A 124 3.02 -17.64 -3.66
N PRO A 125 2.30 -18.77 -3.66
CA PRO A 125 0.85 -18.81 -3.45
C PRO A 125 0.37 -18.14 -2.15
N THR A 126 1.26 -17.95 -1.17
CA THR A 126 0.99 -17.26 0.11
C THR A 126 1.03 -15.74 0.03
N MET A 127 1.53 -15.19 -1.08
CA MET A 127 1.50 -13.76 -1.42
C MET A 127 0.56 -13.50 -2.59
N LYS A 128 -0.30 -14.48 -2.91
CA LYS A 128 -1.41 -14.29 -3.85
C LYS A 128 -2.29 -13.17 -3.29
N ASP A 129 -2.61 -12.21 -4.15
CA ASP A 129 -3.38 -11.01 -3.81
C ASP A 129 -2.62 -9.99 -2.92
N ASP A 130 -1.32 -10.17 -2.68
CA ASP A 130 -0.44 -9.12 -2.15
C ASP A 130 -0.32 -8.00 -3.21
N PRO A 131 -0.55 -6.71 -2.87
CA PRO A 131 -0.48 -5.58 -3.80
C PRO A 131 0.96 -5.26 -4.29
N ALA A 132 1.79 -6.28 -4.52
CA ALA A 132 3.06 -6.19 -5.22
C ALA A 132 2.83 -6.12 -6.74
N TYR A 133 2.09 -5.10 -7.17
CA TYR A 133 1.77 -4.87 -8.58
C TYR A 133 3.03 -4.53 -9.37
N GLN A 134 3.10 -5.01 -10.62
CA GLN A 134 4.03 -4.45 -11.58
C GLN A 134 3.59 -3.03 -11.93
N GLY A 135 4.51 -2.09 -11.78
CA GLY A 135 4.19 -0.68 -11.91
C GLY A 135 5.32 0.24 -11.49
N VAL A 136 4.97 1.51 -11.41
CA VAL A 136 5.83 2.59 -10.98
C VAL A 136 5.11 3.37 -9.88
N ARG A 137 5.78 3.53 -8.75
CA ARG A 137 5.37 4.40 -7.65
C ARG A 137 6.33 5.57 -7.57
N LEU A 138 5.77 6.75 -7.37
CA LEU A 138 6.48 7.99 -7.15
C LEU A 138 5.99 8.62 -5.85
N THR A 139 6.94 9.12 -5.06
CA THR A 139 6.68 9.97 -3.90
C THR A 139 7.40 11.30 -4.09
N VAL A 140 6.69 12.41 -3.91
CA VAL A 140 7.27 13.76 -3.86
C VAL A 140 6.93 14.39 -2.52
N LEU A 141 7.94 14.83 -1.77
CA LEU A 141 7.77 15.54 -0.51
C LEU A 141 8.49 16.90 -0.58
N PRO A 142 7.79 18.03 -0.41
CA PRO A 142 8.43 19.34 -0.37
C PRO A 142 9.29 19.54 0.88
N ASP A 143 10.07 20.61 0.87
CA ASP A 143 10.91 21.07 1.98
C ASP A 143 11.96 20.03 2.36
N ALA A 144 12.67 19.62 1.33
CA ALA A 144 13.89 18.87 1.36
C ALA A 144 14.93 19.55 2.24
N ASP A 145 15.21 19.00 3.41
CA ASP A 145 16.31 19.47 4.26
C ASP A 145 17.66 19.35 3.52
N ALA A 146 18.65 20.14 3.92
CA ALA A 146 20.04 20.04 3.49
C ALA A 146 20.61 18.63 3.74
N ASP A 147 20.11 17.94 4.78
CA ASP A 147 20.50 16.58 5.15
C ASP A 147 19.88 15.50 4.24
N TYR A 148 19.14 15.86 3.17
CA TYR A 148 18.68 14.91 2.15
C TYR A 148 19.80 13.96 1.66
N ALA A 149 20.99 14.53 1.47
CA ALA A 149 22.16 13.77 1.05
C ALA A 149 22.65 12.82 2.15
N ASP A 150 22.53 13.21 3.42
CA ASP A 150 23.09 12.50 4.58
C ASP A 150 22.13 11.41 5.12
N ALA A 151 20.82 11.68 5.07
CA ALA A 151 19.71 10.81 5.51
C ALA A 151 19.72 9.42 4.87
N GLN A 152 20.24 9.29 3.65
CA GLN A 152 20.26 8.03 2.90
C GLN A 152 21.66 7.49 2.58
N THR A 153 22.72 8.29 2.74
CA THR A 153 24.11 7.87 2.49
C THR A 153 24.81 7.34 3.74
N SER A 154 24.37 7.70 4.95
CA SER A 154 25.04 7.30 6.19
C SER A 154 24.75 5.85 6.62
N ALA A 155 23.74 5.21 6.05
CA ALA A 155 23.34 3.82 6.35
C ALA A 155 23.77 2.80 5.28
N THR A 156 24.40 3.24 4.19
CA THR A 156 24.67 2.38 3.04
C THR A 156 26.04 2.71 2.43
N SER A 157 26.73 1.73 1.83
CA SER A 157 28.01 2.02 1.14
C SER A 157 27.76 3.05 0.02
N PRO A 158 28.78 3.81 -0.45
CA PRO A 158 28.61 4.77 -1.56
C PRO A 158 27.99 4.17 -2.84
N GLU A 159 28.07 2.84 -2.99
CA GLU A 159 27.47 2.04 -4.06
C GLU A 159 25.95 1.82 -3.88
N VAL A 160 25.39 2.14 -2.72
CA VAL A 160 24.00 1.88 -2.30
C VAL A 160 23.28 3.19 -1.92
N ALA A 161 23.92 4.35 -2.13
CA ALA A 161 23.32 5.66 -1.92
C ALA A 161 22.01 5.80 -2.72
N ALA A 162 20.92 6.20 -2.07
CA ALA A 162 19.59 6.33 -2.67
C ALA A 162 19.51 7.36 -3.82
N THR A 163 20.50 8.25 -3.93
CA THR A 163 20.62 9.20 -5.05
C THR A 163 21.14 8.57 -6.33
N THR A 164 21.64 7.33 -6.25
CA THR A 164 22.09 6.55 -7.40
C THR A 164 20.90 5.76 -7.94
N VAL A 165 20.61 5.94 -9.22
CA VAL A 165 19.68 5.03 -9.92
C VAL A 165 20.24 3.62 -9.85
N ARG A 166 19.41 2.68 -9.42
CA ARG A 166 19.78 1.28 -9.31
C ARG A 166 18.68 0.40 -9.85
N CYS A 167 19.01 -0.46 -10.80
CA CYS A 167 18.15 -1.54 -11.27
C CYS A 167 18.83 -2.87 -10.97
N ASP A 168 18.11 -3.81 -10.36
CA ASP A 168 18.59 -5.16 -10.09
C ASP A 168 17.53 -6.22 -10.38
N ALA A 169 18.01 -7.44 -10.60
CA ALA A 169 17.18 -8.63 -10.43
C ALA A 169 16.98 -8.86 -8.92
N SER A 170 15.79 -8.51 -8.39
CA SER A 170 15.46 -8.74 -6.97
C SER A 170 15.43 -10.24 -6.64
N ASP A 171 15.09 -11.05 -7.63
CA ASP A 171 15.14 -12.51 -7.65
C ASP A 171 15.12 -12.97 -9.13
N SER A 172 14.93 -14.27 -9.37
CA SER A 172 14.85 -14.82 -10.74
C SER A 172 13.59 -14.43 -11.52
N ALA A 173 12.67 -13.68 -10.92
CA ALA A 173 11.36 -13.35 -11.50
C ALA A 173 11.11 -11.85 -11.66
N ARG A 174 11.92 -10.97 -11.05
CA ARG A 174 11.59 -9.52 -10.99
C ARG A 174 12.78 -8.60 -11.27
N VAL A 175 12.54 -7.55 -12.06
CA VAL A 175 13.41 -6.36 -12.13
C VAL A 175 12.85 -5.32 -11.18
N TYR A 176 13.69 -4.86 -10.26
CA TYR A 176 13.41 -3.74 -9.37
C TYR A 176 14.30 -2.58 -9.76
N CYS A 177 13.73 -1.39 -9.99
CA CYS A 177 14.51 -0.17 -10.09
C CYS A 177 14.10 0.83 -9.02
N GLY A 178 15.06 1.54 -8.46
CA GLY A 178 14.85 2.59 -7.48
C GLY A 178 15.82 3.75 -7.69
N GLY A 179 15.38 4.94 -7.32
CA GLY A 179 16.24 6.11 -7.32
C GLY A 179 15.51 7.31 -6.74
N ALA A 180 16.28 8.18 -6.09
CA ALA A 180 15.79 9.40 -5.50
C ALA A 180 16.60 10.61 -5.98
N VAL A 181 15.97 11.78 -6.08
CA VAL A 181 16.64 13.03 -6.44
C VAL A 181 16.05 14.21 -5.69
N ARG A 182 16.88 15.23 -5.42
CA ARG A 182 16.40 16.52 -4.96
C ARG A 182 16.07 17.38 -6.17
N ALA A 183 14.81 17.74 -6.31
CA ALA A 183 14.29 18.58 -7.39
C ALA A 183 13.91 19.94 -6.79
N GLY A 184 14.79 20.94 -6.94
CA GLY A 184 14.68 22.22 -6.24
C GLY A 184 14.73 22.03 -4.71
N SER A 185 13.64 22.35 -4.02
CA SER A 185 13.46 22.12 -2.59
C SER A 185 12.61 20.89 -2.25
N ALA A 186 12.34 19.99 -3.18
CA ALA A 186 11.56 18.77 -2.91
C ALA A 186 12.40 17.49 -3.03
N TRP A 187 12.05 16.48 -2.23
CA TRP A 187 12.51 15.10 -2.37
C TRP A 187 11.62 14.36 -3.36
N VAL A 188 12.24 13.62 -4.27
CA VAL A 188 11.57 12.77 -5.26
C VAL A 188 12.12 11.37 -5.10
N ASP A 189 11.28 10.37 -4.85
CA ASP A 189 11.63 8.94 -4.82
C ASP A 189 10.77 8.20 -5.83
N ILE A 190 11.41 7.45 -6.73
CA ILE A 190 10.74 6.60 -7.72
C ILE A 190 11.15 5.16 -7.47
N ARG A 191 10.18 4.27 -7.58
CA ARG A 191 10.38 2.82 -7.54
C ARG A 191 9.59 2.18 -8.66
N SER A 192 10.16 1.19 -9.32
CA SER A 192 9.46 0.38 -10.32
C SER A 192 9.71 -1.10 -10.11
N VAL A 193 8.68 -1.90 -10.35
CA VAL A 193 8.74 -3.36 -10.32
C VAL A 193 8.18 -3.91 -11.64
N ARG A 194 8.92 -4.82 -12.26
CA ARG A 194 8.49 -5.52 -13.49
C ARG A 194 8.83 -7.00 -13.39
N VAL A 195 7.97 -7.87 -13.91
CA VAL A 195 8.28 -9.30 -14.05
C VAL A 195 9.31 -9.51 -15.17
N GLN A 196 10.23 -10.46 -14.97
CA GLN A 196 11.21 -10.91 -15.95
C GLN A 196 10.59 -11.93 -16.93
N ASP A 197 9.58 -11.51 -17.70
CA ASP A 197 8.83 -12.37 -18.63
C ASP A 197 9.35 -12.32 -20.08
N SER A 198 10.32 -11.45 -20.34
CA SER A 198 10.76 -11.08 -21.68
C SER A 198 12.24 -10.72 -21.71
N ALA A 199 12.85 -10.76 -22.90
CA ALA A 199 14.29 -10.53 -23.04
C ALA A 199 14.72 -9.07 -22.76
N ASP A 200 13.78 -8.14 -22.76
CA ASP A 200 13.93 -6.72 -22.42
C ASP A 200 13.57 -6.42 -20.96
N ALA A 201 13.04 -7.39 -20.21
CA ALA A 201 12.82 -7.28 -18.77
C ALA A 201 14.09 -7.65 -18.00
N THR A 202 15.19 -6.91 -18.24
CA THR A 202 16.44 -7.03 -17.49
C THR A 202 16.82 -5.70 -16.84
N PRO A 203 17.64 -5.71 -15.77
CA PRO A 203 18.12 -4.48 -15.14
C PRO A 203 18.81 -3.52 -16.11
N GLU A 204 19.67 -4.03 -16.99
CA GLU A 204 20.44 -3.24 -17.95
C GLU A 204 19.55 -2.57 -19.01
N ALA A 205 18.43 -3.20 -19.36
CA ALA A 205 17.46 -2.65 -20.30
C ALA A 205 16.53 -1.62 -19.63
N ALA A 206 16.21 -1.81 -18.35
CA ALA A 206 15.32 -0.92 -17.59
C ALA A 206 16.02 0.39 -17.15
N GLU A 207 17.32 0.33 -16.81
CA GLU A 207 18.06 1.47 -16.24
C GLU A 207 18.00 2.76 -17.07
N PRO A 208 18.16 2.75 -18.41
CA PRO A 208 18.06 3.98 -19.21
C PRO A 208 16.66 4.59 -19.19
N ALA A 209 15.61 3.76 -19.24
CA ALA A 209 14.23 4.23 -19.18
C ALA A 209 13.89 4.80 -17.79
N PHE A 210 14.41 4.15 -16.73
CA PHE A 210 14.24 4.63 -15.35
C PHE A 210 14.94 5.96 -15.12
N THR A 211 16.16 6.09 -15.62
CA THR A 211 16.93 7.34 -15.56
C THR A 211 16.21 8.48 -16.29
N ALA A 212 15.64 8.20 -17.47
CA ALA A 212 14.86 9.17 -18.22
C ALA A 212 13.59 9.60 -17.47
N LEU A 213 12.88 8.65 -16.85
CA LEU A 213 11.73 8.92 -16.00
C LEU A 213 12.11 9.81 -14.81
N LEU A 214 13.14 9.44 -14.04
CA LEU A 214 13.59 10.22 -12.88
C LEU A 214 13.95 11.65 -13.26
N ALA A 215 14.66 11.84 -14.39
CA ALA A 215 15.00 13.16 -14.90
C ALA A 215 13.77 13.99 -15.32
N ALA A 216 12.80 13.36 -15.99
CA ALA A 216 11.56 14.03 -16.39
C ALA A 216 10.72 14.44 -15.19
N THR A 217 10.58 13.56 -14.19
CA THR A 217 9.88 13.86 -12.94
C THR A 217 10.57 15.00 -12.18
N ALA A 218 11.90 14.96 -12.06
CA ALA A 218 12.66 16.03 -11.41
C ALA A 218 12.42 17.39 -12.07
N ALA A 219 12.47 17.44 -13.41
CA ALA A 219 12.19 18.66 -14.17
C ALA A 219 10.75 19.16 -13.97
N ALA A 220 9.76 18.26 -13.92
CA ALA A 220 8.37 18.61 -13.66
C ALA A 220 8.18 19.20 -12.25
N VAL A 221 8.86 18.64 -11.24
CA VAL A 221 8.83 19.16 -9.87
C VAL A 221 9.55 20.50 -9.76
N GLU A 222 10.75 20.65 -10.35
CA GLU A 222 11.50 21.92 -10.36
C GLU A 222 10.74 23.05 -11.06
N GLY A 223 9.98 22.75 -12.12
CA GLY A 223 9.15 23.72 -12.83
C GLY A 223 7.87 24.13 -12.08
N SER A 224 7.57 23.50 -10.94
CA SER A 224 6.35 23.72 -10.17
C SER A 224 6.58 24.61 -8.95
N ALA A 225 5.51 25.11 -8.32
CA ALA A 225 5.64 25.89 -7.09
C ALA A 225 6.18 25.02 -5.93
N LEU A 226 5.84 23.71 -5.93
CA LEU A 226 6.33 22.74 -4.95
C LEU A 226 7.86 22.66 -4.91
N GLY A 227 8.50 22.68 -6.08
CA GLY A 227 9.97 22.67 -6.20
C GLY A 227 10.67 23.93 -5.69
N SER A 228 9.92 24.96 -5.30
CA SER A 228 10.44 26.22 -4.76
C SER A 228 9.99 26.50 -3.32
N ALA A 229 9.17 25.63 -2.71
CA ALA A 229 8.64 25.84 -1.37
C ALA A 229 9.74 25.78 -0.30
N THR A 230 9.69 26.69 0.67
CA THR A 230 10.44 26.60 1.93
C THR A 230 9.44 26.86 3.04
N THR A 231 9.04 25.84 3.78
CA THR A 231 8.07 25.95 4.86
C THR A 231 8.73 25.86 6.23
N GLU A 232 8.02 26.33 7.27
CA GLU A 232 8.48 26.29 8.68
C GLU A 232 8.38 24.88 9.29
N HIS A 233 8.09 23.84 8.49
CA HIS A 233 7.93 22.47 8.98
C HIS A 233 9.30 21.82 9.25
N GLY A 234 9.82 22.06 10.45
CA GLY A 234 11.05 21.47 10.95
C GLY A 234 10.82 20.16 11.71
N SER A 235 11.32 19.06 11.16
CA SER A 235 12.15 18.07 11.86
C SER A 235 12.65 17.06 10.83
N PRO A 236 13.96 16.95 10.57
CA PRO A 236 14.54 15.89 9.73
C PRO A 236 14.61 14.56 10.48
N ASP A 237 13.65 14.30 11.37
CA ASP A 237 13.62 13.03 12.08
C ASP A 237 13.16 11.94 11.11
N GLY A 238 14.05 10.99 10.83
CA GLY A 238 13.76 9.78 10.08
C GLY A 238 13.46 8.58 10.99
N SER A 239 13.41 8.76 12.31
CA SER A 239 13.22 7.66 13.24
C SER A 239 11.93 6.89 12.97
N TYR A 240 12.01 5.58 13.14
CA TYR A 240 10.85 4.71 13.08
C TYR A 240 10.04 4.83 14.37
N THR A 241 8.72 4.77 14.25
CA THR A 241 7.86 4.56 15.42
C THR A 241 8.19 3.21 16.05
N THR A 242 8.51 3.21 17.34
CA THR A 242 8.61 1.99 18.13
C THR A 242 7.25 1.66 18.72
N CYS A 243 6.81 0.41 18.59
CA CYS A 243 5.44 0.03 18.93
C CYS A 243 5.38 -1.12 19.93
N ASP A 244 4.40 -1.06 20.83
CA ASP A 244 4.06 -2.18 21.71
C ASP A 244 3.09 -3.12 21.00
N ALA A 245 3.47 -4.40 20.92
CA ALA A 245 2.66 -5.44 20.30
C ALA A 245 1.65 -6.08 21.29
N ALA A 246 1.62 -5.69 22.56
CA ALA A 246 0.79 -6.33 23.58
C ALA A 246 -0.70 -6.41 23.20
N ASN A 247 -1.29 -5.30 22.73
CA ASN A 247 -2.71 -5.24 22.38
C ASN A 247 -3.05 -6.13 21.17
N VAL A 248 -2.20 -6.16 20.13
CA VAL A 248 -2.43 -7.01 18.94
C VAL A 248 -2.16 -8.48 19.25
N ASN A 249 -1.16 -8.78 20.08
CA ASN A 249 -0.87 -10.16 20.52
C ASN A 249 -1.99 -10.76 21.38
N ALA A 250 -2.84 -9.94 22.01
CA ALA A 250 -4.02 -10.43 22.72
C ALA A 250 -5.12 -10.97 21.78
N VAL A 251 -5.09 -10.61 20.49
CA VAL A 251 -6.09 -11.04 19.49
C VAL A 251 -5.52 -11.89 18.36
N ALA A 252 -4.19 -11.95 18.23
CA ALA A 252 -3.51 -12.77 17.23
C ALA A 252 -3.34 -14.22 17.69
N SER A 253 -3.42 -15.18 16.76
CA SER A 253 -3.11 -16.60 17.00
C SER A 253 -1.61 -16.91 16.91
N LYS A 254 -0.79 -15.92 16.54
CA LYS A 254 0.68 -15.98 16.50
C LYS A 254 1.25 -14.77 17.23
N GLU A 255 2.38 -14.99 17.91
CA GLU A 255 3.13 -13.88 18.50
C GLU A 255 3.67 -12.97 17.40
N LEU A 256 3.41 -11.67 17.51
CA LEU A 256 3.86 -10.63 16.60
C LEU A 256 4.84 -9.70 17.32
N ALA A 257 5.77 -9.12 16.57
CA ALA A 257 6.55 -7.99 17.06
C ALA A 257 6.92 -7.00 15.96
N ASP A 258 7.21 -5.77 16.39
CA ASP A 258 7.75 -4.71 15.55
C ASP A 258 9.15 -5.10 15.01
N PRO A 259 9.37 -5.16 13.69
CA PRO A 259 10.67 -5.46 13.11
C PRO A 259 11.73 -4.40 13.43
N HIS A 260 11.36 -3.15 13.68
CA HIS A 260 12.31 -2.07 13.94
C HIS A 260 12.98 -2.22 15.31
N THR A 261 12.30 -2.81 16.29
CA THR A 261 12.91 -3.18 17.57
C THR A 261 13.94 -4.30 17.47
N ARG A 262 13.97 -5.03 16.34
CA ARG A 262 14.92 -6.14 16.08
C ARG A 262 16.23 -5.68 15.42
N GLY A 263 16.42 -4.38 15.21
CA GLY A 263 17.70 -3.80 14.79
C GLY A 263 18.02 -3.94 13.30
N GLY A 264 17.03 -3.70 12.43
CA GLY A 264 17.26 -3.67 10.98
C GLY A 264 18.05 -2.43 10.53
N ASP A 265 19.02 -2.61 9.63
CA ASP A 265 19.83 -1.55 9.02
C ASP A 265 19.08 -0.76 7.91
N ALA A 266 17.74 -0.72 7.95
CA ALA A 266 16.96 0.01 6.95
C ALA A 266 17.05 1.51 7.21
N SER A 267 17.43 2.30 6.21
CA SER A 267 17.37 3.76 6.30
C SER A 267 15.92 4.25 6.23
N ALA A 268 15.66 5.32 6.96
CA ALA A 268 14.41 6.07 6.88
C ALA A 268 14.12 6.52 5.44
N GLY A 269 12.95 6.18 4.91
CA GLY A 269 12.46 6.66 3.62
C GLY A 269 11.63 7.93 3.75
N ILE A 270 11.27 8.54 2.61
CA ILE A 270 10.47 9.78 2.54
C ILE A 270 9.21 9.73 3.44
N GLN A 271 8.56 8.57 3.53
CA GLN A 271 7.35 8.39 4.34
C GLN A 271 7.61 8.55 5.84
N GLN A 272 8.76 8.09 6.37
CA GLN A 272 9.11 8.28 7.78
C GLN A 272 9.28 9.78 8.10
N TYR A 273 9.90 10.53 7.19
CA TYR A 273 10.02 11.98 7.34
C TYR A 273 8.66 12.69 7.27
N ALA A 274 7.80 12.30 6.34
CA ALA A 274 6.44 12.83 6.25
C ALA A 274 5.62 12.53 7.52
N MET A 275 5.72 11.30 8.04
CA MET A 275 5.12 10.87 9.30
C MET A 275 5.59 11.74 10.47
N ASN A 276 6.90 11.89 10.64
CA ASN A 276 7.46 12.65 11.75
C ASN A 276 7.16 14.16 11.64
N ARG A 277 7.09 14.70 10.41
CA ARG A 277 6.61 16.08 10.16
C ARG A 277 5.19 16.30 10.67
N LEU A 278 4.33 15.31 10.55
CA LEU A 278 2.93 15.37 10.99
C LEU A 278 2.75 15.03 12.48
N GLY A 279 3.78 14.49 13.15
CA GLY A 279 3.64 13.89 14.47
C GLY A 279 2.81 12.60 14.46
N GLY A 280 2.77 11.91 13.31
CA GLY A 280 2.06 10.65 13.15
C GLY A 280 2.83 9.44 13.67
N SER A 281 2.23 8.26 13.53
CA SER A 281 2.86 6.99 13.90
C SER A 281 2.47 5.87 12.94
N ASN A 282 3.40 4.94 12.71
CA ASN A 282 3.10 3.72 11.95
C ASN A 282 3.87 2.52 12.50
N CYS A 283 3.13 1.45 12.74
CA CYS A 283 3.61 0.18 13.26
C CYS A 283 3.27 -0.93 12.28
N VAL A 284 4.27 -1.72 11.92
CA VAL A 284 4.09 -2.97 11.19
C VAL A 284 4.47 -4.10 12.15
N PHE A 285 3.56 -5.04 12.38
CA PHE A 285 3.81 -6.17 13.27
C PHE A 285 3.96 -7.44 12.45
N GLU A 286 5.09 -8.13 12.61
CA GLU A 286 5.38 -9.36 11.88
C GLU A 286 5.35 -10.58 12.80
N ALA A 287 4.96 -11.73 12.25
CA ALA A 287 4.91 -12.98 12.99
C ALA A 287 6.31 -13.46 13.42
N GLN A 288 6.47 -13.73 14.71
CA GLN A 288 7.69 -14.29 15.31
C GLN A 288 7.82 -15.79 15.01
N GLY A 289 9.07 -16.28 14.93
CA GLY A 289 9.34 -17.73 14.96
C GLY A 289 9.11 -18.49 13.64
N ALA A 290 9.03 -17.81 12.49
CA ALA A 290 9.06 -18.48 11.19
C ALA A 290 10.49 -18.99 10.86
N GLY A 291 10.98 -19.96 11.64
CA GLY A 291 12.35 -20.49 11.58
C GLY A 291 12.77 -21.19 10.28
N GLU A 292 11.95 -21.13 9.22
CA GLU A 292 12.27 -21.71 7.90
C GLU A 292 11.74 -20.87 6.72
N GLN A 293 11.09 -19.72 6.95
CA GLN A 293 10.61 -18.87 5.85
C GLN A 293 11.68 -17.81 5.54
N PRO A 294 12.12 -17.67 4.27
CA PRO A 294 13.13 -16.67 3.89
C PRO A 294 12.65 -15.22 4.01
N TYR A 295 11.37 -14.97 4.35
CA TYR A 295 10.77 -13.62 4.40
C TYR A 295 9.88 -13.45 5.64
N ALA A 296 9.93 -12.27 6.24
CA ALA A 296 9.05 -11.91 7.34
C ALA A 296 7.61 -11.68 6.83
N ILE A 297 6.62 -12.16 7.59
CA ILE A 297 5.21 -12.08 7.22
C ILE A 297 4.54 -11.01 8.07
N THR A 298 4.01 -9.97 7.42
CA THR A 298 3.20 -8.94 8.10
C THR A 298 1.88 -9.53 8.59
N GLY A 299 1.66 -9.44 9.90
CA GLY A 299 0.46 -9.93 10.58
C GLY A 299 -0.53 -8.82 10.93
N ALA A 300 -0.04 -7.61 11.21
CA ALA A 300 -0.90 -6.46 11.50
C ALA A 300 -0.21 -5.14 11.17
N VAL A 301 -1.01 -4.10 10.92
CA VAL A 301 -0.55 -2.73 10.70
C VAL A 301 -1.39 -1.78 11.55
N TYR A 302 -0.73 -0.79 12.15
CA TYR A 302 -1.37 0.29 12.87
C TYR A 302 -0.79 1.62 12.39
N SER A 303 -1.64 2.62 12.18
CA SER A 303 -1.18 3.96 11.84
C SER A 303 -2.06 5.03 12.50
N VAL A 304 -1.44 6.12 12.96
CA VAL A 304 -2.12 7.36 13.31
C VAL A 304 -1.63 8.45 12.36
N VAL A 305 -2.57 9.03 11.62
CA VAL A 305 -2.33 10.06 10.61
C VAL A 305 -3.06 11.33 11.05
N PRO A 306 -2.37 12.26 11.74
CA PRO A 306 -2.93 13.56 12.08
C PRO A 306 -3.37 14.32 10.83
N GLY A 307 -4.59 14.88 10.85
CA GLY A 307 -5.23 15.50 9.69
C GLY A 307 -5.52 14.53 8.54
N GLY A 308 -5.53 13.22 8.77
CA GLY A 308 -5.72 12.18 7.76
C GLY A 308 -7.17 11.79 7.49
N GLY A 309 -8.16 12.34 8.21
CA GLY A 309 -9.57 11.95 8.12
C GLY A 309 -10.17 12.07 6.72
N TRP A 310 -9.68 13.00 5.90
CA TRP A 310 -10.10 13.18 4.51
C TRP A 310 -9.89 11.92 3.65
N VAL A 311 -8.93 11.06 4.01
CA VAL A 311 -8.69 9.79 3.32
C VAL A 311 -9.89 8.87 3.50
N VAL A 312 -10.42 8.78 4.72
CA VAL A 312 -11.61 7.97 5.02
C VAL A 312 -12.83 8.52 4.28
N GLU A 313 -13.02 9.85 4.25
CA GLU A 313 -14.09 10.48 3.46
C GLU A 313 -13.99 10.07 1.98
N ARG A 314 -12.79 10.16 1.41
CA ARG A 314 -12.56 9.80 0.00
C ARG A 314 -12.83 8.33 -0.28
N ARG A 315 -12.52 7.42 0.66
CA ARG A 315 -12.81 5.98 0.55
C ARG A 315 -14.30 5.68 0.68
N LEU A 316 -15.03 6.42 1.51
CA LEU A 316 -16.49 6.33 1.61
C LEU A 316 -17.17 6.84 0.32
N ASP A 317 -16.60 7.85 -0.34
CA ASP A 317 -17.09 8.35 -1.62
C ASP A 317 -16.77 7.41 -2.79
N ALA A 318 -15.60 6.77 -2.76
CA ALA A 318 -15.22 5.74 -3.73
C ALA A 318 -16.02 4.43 -3.56
N GLY A 319 -16.64 4.22 -2.38
CA GLY A 319 -17.36 2.98 -2.05
C GLY A 319 -16.45 1.82 -1.63
N THR A 320 -15.17 2.10 -1.38
CA THR A 320 -14.19 1.13 -0.86
C THR A 320 -14.43 0.83 0.62
N ILE A 321 -15.00 1.79 1.35
CA ILE A 321 -15.59 1.59 2.67
C ILE A 321 -17.10 1.82 2.53
N ASP A 322 -17.93 0.89 3.00
CA ASP A 322 -19.37 1.11 3.04
C ASP A 322 -19.74 1.98 4.24
N ARG A 323 -20.48 3.06 4.00
CA ARG A 323 -21.04 3.91 5.08
C ARG A 323 -21.91 3.12 6.05
N ALA A 324 -22.55 2.04 5.59
CA ALA A 324 -23.37 1.15 6.40
C ALA A 324 -22.55 0.27 7.36
N ASP A 325 -21.25 0.06 7.08
CA ASP A 325 -20.33 -0.70 7.93
C ASP A 325 -19.72 0.14 9.05
N ARG A 326 -20.41 1.22 9.44
CA ARG A 326 -20.09 1.97 10.64
C ARG A 326 -20.22 1.05 11.87
N VAL A 327 -19.21 1.09 12.73
CA VAL A 327 -19.17 0.31 13.96
C VAL A 327 -19.11 1.23 15.17
N ASP A 328 -19.78 0.83 16.25
CA ASP A 328 -19.62 1.44 17.56
C ASP A 328 -18.48 0.71 18.27
N LEU A 329 -17.47 1.46 18.72
CA LEU A 329 -16.33 0.94 19.47
C LEU A 329 -16.42 1.41 20.93
N ASP A 330 -16.13 0.50 21.86
CA ASP A 330 -15.90 0.90 23.24
C ASP A 330 -14.69 1.85 23.33
N GLY A 331 -14.84 2.95 24.06
CA GLY A 331 -13.80 3.99 24.21
C GLY A 331 -13.79 5.08 23.12
N LEU A 332 -14.66 4.97 22.10
CA LEU A 332 -14.73 5.98 21.04
C LEU A 332 -15.20 7.35 21.58
N PRO A 333 -14.44 8.44 21.35
CA PRO A 333 -14.82 9.79 21.80
C PRO A 333 -16.14 10.29 21.21
N SER A 334 -16.76 11.24 21.89
CA SER A 334 -18.00 11.87 21.39
C SER A 334 -17.69 12.74 20.18
N GLY A 335 -18.24 12.36 19.02
CA GLY A 335 -17.99 13.06 17.74
C GLY A 335 -17.14 12.25 16.76
N ALA A 336 -16.42 11.25 17.27
CA ALA A 336 -15.68 10.31 16.46
C ALA A 336 -16.59 9.27 15.77
N ALA A 337 -16.06 8.63 14.74
CA ALA A 337 -16.72 7.55 14.03
C ALA A 337 -15.71 6.49 13.62
N ALA A 338 -16.16 5.25 13.54
CA ALA A 338 -15.35 4.14 13.07
C ALA A 338 -16.08 3.34 12.00
N TRP A 339 -15.35 2.84 11.02
CA TRP A 339 -15.84 1.93 9.99
C TRP A 339 -15.00 0.67 9.96
N ARG A 340 -15.65 -0.45 9.69
CA ARG A 340 -14.98 -1.71 9.47
C ARG A 340 -15.00 -2.05 7.99
N SER A 341 -13.91 -2.59 7.48
CA SER A 341 -13.88 -3.19 6.14
C SER A 341 -13.14 -4.52 6.19
N CYS A 342 -13.59 -5.50 5.42
CA CYS A 342 -12.96 -6.81 5.37
C CYS A 342 -12.85 -7.29 3.93
N THR A 343 -11.70 -7.85 3.60
CA THR A 343 -11.44 -8.62 2.38
C THR A 343 -11.20 -10.08 2.75
N ASP A 344 -10.90 -10.91 1.76
CA ASP A 344 -10.43 -12.29 1.98
C ASP A 344 -9.01 -12.35 2.57
N LEU A 345 -8.33 -11.21 2.78
CA LEU A 345 -6.94 -11.16 3.27
C LEU A 345 -6.84 -10.57 4.67
N ALA A 346 -7.64 -9.54 4.95
CA ALA A 346 -7.55 -8.78 6.19
C ALA A 346 -8.88 -8.11 6.54
N CYS A 347 -9.00 -7.72 7.80
CA CYS A 347 -10.01 -6.78 8.24
C CYS A 347 -9.34 -5.53 8.81
N SER A 348 -9.94 -4.38 8.56
CA SER A 348 -9.48 -3.09 9.02
C SER A 348 -10.55 -2.32 9.81
N ILE A 349 -10.07 -1.41 10.67
CA ILE A 349 -10.88 -0.42 11.36
C ILE A 349 -10.31 0.96 11.05
N ASP A 350 -11.13 1.82 10.47
CA ASP A 350 -10.84 3.22 10.18
C ASP A 350 -11.55 4.09 11.21
N VAL A 351 -10.81 4.67 12.15
CA VAL A 351 -11.34 5.61 13.16
C VAL A 351 -11.03 7.04 12.72
N VAL A 352 -12.04 7.89 12.70
CA VAL A 352 -11.91 9.34 12.48
C VAL A 352 -12.33 10.07 13.73
N ASP A 353 -11.45 10.91 14.25
CA ASP A 353 -11.68 11.77 15.42
C ASP A 353 -11.04 13.14 15.20
N GLU A 354 -11.82 14.21 15.32
CA GLU A 354 -11.37 15.60 15.09
C GLU A 354 -10.56 15.82 13.78
N GLY A 355 -10.87 15.07 12.72
CA GLY A 355 -10.16 15.12 11.43
C GLY A 355 -8.88 14.30 11.36
N ASP A 356 -8.47 13.64 12.44
CA ASP A 356 -7.38 12.66 12.46
C ASP A 356 -7.89 11.29 12.03
N TRP A 357 -6.98 10.46 11.50
CA TRP A 357 -7.28 9.09 11.09
C TRP A 357 -6.41 8.09 11.83
N THR A 358 -7.03 7.17 12.56
CA THR A 358 -6.37 5.99 13.09
C THR A 358 -6.80 4.76 12.32
N HIS A 359 -5.83 4.01 11.81
CA HIS A 359 -6.05 2.85 10.95
C HIS A 359 -5.48 1.59 11.60
N PHE A 360 -6.31 0.57 11.74
CA PHE A 360 -5.92 -0.76 12.21
C PHE A 360 -6.14 -1.76 11.09
N VAL A 361 -5.19 -2.67 10.85
CA VAL A 361 -5.31 -3.78 9.90
C VAL A 361 -4.86 -5.06 10.57
N LEU A 362 -5.70 -6.09 10.55
CA LEU A 362 -5.39 -7.43 11.05
C LEU A 362 -5.55 -8.46 9.93
N TYR A 363 -4.48 -9.17 9.61
CA TYR A 363 -4.47 -10.16 8.53
C TYR A 363 -5.00 -11.52 8.99
N GLU A 364 -5.75 -12.19 8.12
CA GLU A 364 -6.31 -13.54 8.36
C GLU A 364 -5.25 -14.58 8.76
N ARG A 365 -4.06 -14.48 8.17
CA ARG A 365 -2.95 -15.43 8.42
C ARG A 365 -2.40 -15.43 9.85
N VAL A 366 -2.79 -14.47 10.67
CA VAL A 366 -2.39 -14.38 12.09
C VAL A 366 -3.57 -14.26 13.06
N ALA A 367 -4.81 -14.39 12.59
CA ALA A 367 -5.99 -14.31 13.43
C ALA A 367 -7.10 -15.24 12.93
N ASP A 368 -7.63 -16.08 13.82
CA ASP A 368 -8.68 -17.03 13.47
C ASP A 368 -10.04 -16.35 13.22
N GLU A 369 -10.23 -15.15 13.80
CA GLU A 369 -11.41 -14.31 13.64
C GLU A 369 -10.98 -12.84 13.41
N PRO A 370 -10.43 -12.49 12.23
CA PRO A 370 -9.84 -11.16 11.97
C PRO A 370 -10.83 -10.02 12.21
N SER A 371 -12.09 -10.19 11.81
CA SER A 371 -13.15 -9.17 11.92
C SER A 371 -13.49 -8.82 13.36
N ALA A 372 -13.58 -9.81 14.25
CA ALA A 372 -13.82 -9.58 15.68
C ALA A 372 -12.53 -9.19 16.40
N GLY A 373 -11.38 -9.74 15.98
CA GLY A 373 -10.06 -9.43 16.53
C GLY A 373 -9.67 -7.97 16.34
N VAL A 374 -9.87 -7.41 15.14
CA VAL A 374 -9.51 -6.01 14.85
C VAL A 374 -10.36 -5.01 15.65
N VAL A 375 -11.64 -5.33 15.89
CA VAL A 375 -12.52 -4.52 16.76
C VAL A 375 -11.99 -4.50 18.18
N ARG A 376 -11.74 -5.68 18.77
CA ARG A 376 -11.19 -5.78 20.14
C ARG A 376 -9.84 -5.10 20.28
N TRP A 377 -9.00 -5.16 19.24
CA TRP A 377 -7.72 -4.48 19.23
C TRP A 377 -7.89 -2.96 19.19
N ALA A 378 -8.79 -2.44 18.34
CA ALA A 378 -9.10 -1.01 18.29
C ALA A 378 -9.63 -0.51 19.65
N GLU A 379 -10.61 -1.19 20.24
CA GLU A 379 -11.17 -0.85 21.56
C GLU A 379 -10.10 -0.85 22.67
N ALA A 380 -9.25 -1.88 22.72
CA ALA A 380 -8.16 -1.94 23.69
C ALA A 380 -7.15 -0.80 23.51
N SER A 381 -6.96 -0.33 22.27
CA SER A 381 -6.04 0.78 21.97
C SER A 381 -6.65 2.16 22.27
N LEU A 382 -7.98 2.28 22.23
CA LEU A 382 -8.71 3.51 22.59
C LEU A 382 -8.93 3.66 24.11
N ALA A 383 -8.84 2.58 24.87
CA ALA A 383 -9.09 2.57 26.32
C ALA A 383 -7.87 2.95 27.18
N GLY A 384 -6.67 3.02 26.59
CA GLY A 384 -5.42 3.39 27.25
C GLY A 384 -5.03 4.83 26.97
#